data_AF-A0A3B9H304-F1
#
_entry.id   AF-A0A3B9H304-F1
#
_cell.length_a   1.000
_cell.length_b   1.000
_cell.length_c   1.000
_cell.angle_alpha   90.00
_cell.angle_beta   90.00
_cell.angle_gamma   90.00
#
_symmetry.space_group_name_H-M   'P 1'
#
loop_
_entity.id
_entity.type
_entity.pdbx_description
1 polymer ?
#
loop_
_entity_poly.entity_id
_entity_poly.type
_entity_poly.pdbx_seq_one_letter_code
_entity_poly.pdbx_strand_id
1 'polypeptide(L)'
;MADGQHVQTLTADPHAGSDVLIVGAGLAGLFLALQLAPRPCIVISPAPLGQAASSAWAQGGLAAALHPNDSPEQHAADTIAAGAGLVDPIIARLIAEEGPARVRDLIALGVPFDRTPDGALALSLEAAHSHPRVARVAGDLAGKAIMDALVAAVHSASHIRIVEGVRA
;
A
#
# COMPACT_ATOMS: atom_id res chain seq x y z
N MET A 1 -22.61 -32.91 -6.36
CA MET A 1 -23.23 -32.37 -5.14
C MET A 1 -22.88 -30.90 -5.11
N ALA A 2 -23.87 -30.01 -5.26
CA ALA A 2 -23.66 -28.58 -5.36
C ALA A 2 -23.20 -28.04 -4.00
N ASP A 3 -22.03 -27.40 -4.00
CA ASP A 3 -21.46 -26.75 -2.83
C ASP A 3 -22.35 -25.57 -2.45
N GLY A 4 -23.10 -25.71 -1.35
CA GLY A 4 -24.02 -24.68 -0.88
C GLY A 4 -23.21 -23.48 -0.41
N GLN A 5 -23.11 -22.45 -1.26
CA GLN A 5 -22.51 -21.18 -0.88
C GLN A 5 -23.32 -20.59 0.28
N HIS A 6 -22.79 -20.74 1.49
CA HIS A 6 -23.30 -20.04 2.66
C HIS A 6 -23.07 -18.54 2.45
N VAL A 7 -24.12 -17.83 2.04
CA VAL A 7 -24.12 -16.37 1.99
C VAL A 7 -24.08 -15.86 3.43
N GLN A 8 -22.94 -15.31 3.85
CA GLN A 8 -22.81 -14.66 5.15
C GLN A 8 -23.15 -13.18 5.00
N THR A 9 -24.33 -12.77 5.48
CA THR A 9 -24.71 -11.35 5.50
C THR A 9 -23.96 -10.64 6.62
N LEU A 10 -22.96 -9.84 6.25
CA LEU A 10 -22.34 -8.89 7.17
C LEU A 10 -23.20 -7.62 7.18
N THR A 11 -24.01 -7.44 8.21
CA THR A 11 -24.74 -6.19 8.43
C THR A 11 -23.82 -5.20 9.15
N ALA A 12 -23.65 -4.01 8.58
CA ALA A 12 -23.13 -2.86 9.33
C ALA A 12 -24.07 -2.59 10.52
N ASP A 13 -23.54 -2.13 11.64
CA ASP A 13 -24.39 -1.74 12.77
C ASP A 13 -25.19 -0.51 12.33
N PRO A 14 -26.53 -0.58 12.22
CA PRO A 14 -27.34 0.55 11.75
C PRO A 14 -27.29 1.76 12.69
N HIS A 15 -26.76 1.61 13.91
CA HIS A 15 -26.55 2.68 14.88
C HIS A 15 -25.10 3.20 14.89
N ALA A 16 -24.16 2.51 14.24
CA ALA A 16 -22.83 3.03 13.94
C ALA A 16 -22.89 3.78 12.60
N GLY A 17 -22.87 5.11 12.64
CA GLY A 17 -23.02 5.93 11.44
C GLY A 17 -22.05 5.55 10.31
N SER A 18 -22.61 5.16 9.16
CA SER A 18 -21.95 5.02 7.85
C SER A 18 -20.56 4.35 7.85
N ASP A 19 -20.53 3.06 8.21
CA ASP A 19 -19.36 2.19 8.09
C ASP A 19 -18.85 2.14 6.64
N VAL A 20 -17.55 2.43 6.42
CA VAL A 20 -16.90 2.24 5.12
C VAL A 20 -16.61 0.74 4.93
N LEU A 21 -17.06 0.14 3.84
CA LEU A 21 -16.69 -1.23 3.46
C LEU A 21 -15.51 -1.20 2.48
N ILE A 22 -14.43 -1.89 2.83
CA ILE A 22 -13.23 -2.05 2.01
C ILE A 22 -13.15 -3.52 1.56
N VAL A 23 -13.31 -3.73 0.25
CA VAL A 23 -13.20 -5.06 -0.37
C VAL A 23 -11.77 -5.30 -0.82
N GLY A 24 -11.05 -6.16 -0.10
CA GLY A 24 -9.67 -6.51 -0.37
C GLY A 24 -8.71 -5.97 0.67
N ALA A 25 -7.85 -6.87 1.18
CA ALA A 25 -6.91 -6.59 2.26
C ALA A 25 -5.44 -6.62 1.79
N GLY A 26 -5.18 -6.09 0.60
CA GLY A 26 -3.84 -5.75 0.14
C GLY A 26 -3.37 -4.39 0.66
N LEU A 27 -2.20 -3.93 0.19
CA LEU A 27 -1.59 -2.66 0.61
C LEU A 27 -2.59 -1.50 0.57
N ALA A 28 -3.30 -1.32 -0.54
CA ALA A 28 -4.23 -0.21 -0.72
C ALA A 28 -5.39 -0.24 0.30
N GLY A 29 -6.00 -1.41 0.51
CA GLY A 29 -7.14 -1.55 1.43
C GLY A 29 -6.75 -1.36 2.89
N LEU A 30 -5.63 -1.96 3.32
CA LEU A 30 -5.15 -1.81 4.69
C LEU A 30 -4.65 -0.39 4.97
N PHE A 31 -3.94 0.23 4.01
CA PHE A 31 -3.50 1.61 4.16
C PHE A 31 -4.70 2.57 4.23
N LEU A 32 -5.71 2.41 3.38
CA LEU A 32 -6.95 3.18 3.46
C LEU A 32 -7.64 3.03 4.84
N ALA A 33 -7.77 1.80 5.33
CA ALA A 33 -8.41 1.54 6.62
C ALA A 33 -7.71 2.28 7.79
N LEU A 34 -6.38 2.35 7.76
CA LEU A 34 -5.60 3.13 8.73
C LEU A 34 -5.87 4.63 8.60
N GLN A 35 -5.91 5.15 7.38
CA GLN A 35 -6.12 6.58 7.09
C GLN A 35 -7.56 7.07 7.39
N LEU A 36 -8.52 6.16 7.53
CA LEU A 36 -9.89 6.53 7.89
C LEU A 36 -10.06 6.96 9.35
N ALA A 37 -9.06 6.75 10.21
CA ALA A 37 -9.16 7.11 11.63
C ALA A 37 -9.67 8.56 11.85
N PRO A 38 -10.62 8.79 12.76
CA PRO A 38 -11.26 7.83 13.66
C PRO A 38 -12.53 7.14 13.10
N ARG A 39 -12.83 7.34 11.81
CA ARG A 39 -14.05 6.81 11.17
C ARG A 39 -14.02 5.27 11.13
N PRO A 40 -15.07 4.58 11.62
CA PRO A 40 -15.16 3.13 11.55
C PRO A 40 -15.15 2.59 10.10
N CYS A 41 -14.50 1.46 9.89
CA CYS A 41 -14.53 0.73 8.64
C CYS A 41 -14.45 -0.78 8.82
N ILE A 42 -14.97 -1.52 7.84
CA ILE A 42 -14.89 -2.97 7.73
C ILE A 42 -13.98 -3.31 6.55
N VAL A 43 -12.94 -4.10 6.80
CA VAL A 43 -12.09 -4.68 5.75
C VAL A 43 -12.47 -6.15 5.58
N ILE A 44 -12.78 -6.57 4.36
CA ILE A 44 -13.05 -7.98 4.05
C ILE A 44 -11.92 -8.58 3.21
N SER A 45 -11.58 -9.84 3.50
CA SER A 45 -10.55 -10.60 2.80
C SER A 45 -10.99 -12.05 2.56
N PRO A 46 -10.73 -12.63 1.38
CA PRO A 46 -11.04 -14.04 1.10
C PRO A 46 -10.11 -15.04 1.80
N ALA A 47 -9.00 -14.57 2.36
CA ALA A 47 -7.97 -15.37 3.02
C ALA A 47 -7.37 -14.60 4.21
N PRO A 48 -6.59 -15.25 5.09
CA PRO A 48 -5.93 -14.53 6.17
C PRO A 48 -5.02 -13.41 5.67
N LEU A 49 -4.93 -12.32 6.44
CA LEU A 49 -4.14 -11.15 6.07
C LEU A 49 -2.66 -11.53 5.83
N GLY A 50 -2.07 -10.92 4.81
CA GLY A 50 -0.68 -11.16 4.41
C GLY A 50 -0.43 -12.46 3.64
N GLN A 51 -1.41 -13.37 3.49
CA GLN A 51 -1.17 -14.68 2.88
C GLN A 51 -1.52 -14.75 1.38
N ALA A 52 -2.50 -13.98 0.91
CA ALA A 52 -3.04 -14.14 -0.46
C ALA A 52 -3.03 -12.86 -1.30
N ALA A 53 -2.70 -11.70 -0.71
CA ALA A 53 -2.65 -10.44 -1.46
C ALA A 53 -1.32 -10.33 -2.21
N SER A 54 -1.37 -10.02 -3.51
CA SER A 54 -0.16 -9.85 -4.35
C SER A 54 0.82 -8.81 -3.79
N SER A 55 0.34 -7.87 -2.98
CA SER A 55 1.18 -6.90 -2.25
C SER A 55 2.28 -7.57 -1.42
N ALA A 56 2.04 -8.73 -0.81
CA ALA A 56 3.04 -9.44 -0.01
C ALA A 56 4.15 -10.08 -0.86
N TRP A 57 3.92 -10.25 -2.16
CA TRP A 57 4.89 -10.83 -3.11
C TRP A 57 5.64 -9.77 -3.92
N ALA A 58 5.37 -8.48 -3.70
CA ALA A 58 6.12 -7.41 -4.35
C ALA A 58 7.58 -7.42 -3.88
N GLN A 59 8.52 -7.36 -4.82
CA GLN A 59 9.95 -7.52 -4.54
C GLN A 59 10.73 -6.20 -4.61
N GLY A 60 10.69 -5.54 -5.77
CA GLY A 60 11.62 -4.47 -6.13
C GLY A 60 11.66 -3.32 -5.11
N GLY A 61 10.49 -2.80 -4.73
CA GLY A 61 10.40 -1.72 -3.75
C GLY A 61 9.28 -0.75 -4.06
N LEU A 62 9.31 0.41 -3.41
CA LEU A 62 8.36 1.50 -3.63
C LEU A 62 9.07 2.69 -4.26
N ALA A 63 8.67 3.07 -5.47
CA ALA A 63 9.23 4.22 -6.17
C ALA A 63 8.66 5.54 -5.62
N ALA A 64 9.52 6.46 -5.18
CA ALA A 64 9.16 7.81 -4.79
C ALA A 64 10.37 8.74 -4.89
N ALA A 65 10.16 10.00 -5.26
CA ALA A 65 11.21 11.01 -5.36
C ALA A 65 11.75 11.41 -3.97
N LEU A 66 12.65 10.59 -3.45
CA LEU A 66 13.21 10.67 -2.09
C LEU A 66 14.66 11.14 -2.09
N HIS A 67 15.33 11.03 -3.23
CA HIS A 67 16.72 11.44 -3.38
C HIS A 67 16.81 12.98 -3.48
N PRO A 68 17.80 13.65 -2.87
CA PRO A 68 17.91 15.11 -2.92
C PRO A 68 18.01 15.72 -4.33
N ASN A 69 18.52 14.94 -5.28
CA ASN A 69 18.65 15.34 -6.69
C ASN A 69 17.49 14.83 -7.59
N ASP A 70 16.47 14.20 -7.01
CA ASP A 70 15.28 13.74 -7.72
C ASP A 70 14.09 14.65 -7.38
N SER A 71 13.03 14.59 -8.19
CA SER A 71 11.84 15.40 -8.00
C SER A 71 10.57 14.67 -8.43
N PRO A 72 9.40 14.98 -7.84
CA PRO A 72 8.12 14.47 -8.31
C PRO A 72 7.90 14.71 -9.82
N GLU A 73 8.34 15.86 -10.34
CA GLU A 73 8.22 16.21 -11.75
C GLU A 73 9.03 15.27 -12.63
N GLN A 74 10.27 14.95 -12.25
CA GLN A 74 11.11 13.98 -12.97
C GLN A 74 10.53 12.57 -12.87
N HIS A 75 10.00 12.19 -11.71
CA HIS A 75 9.34 10.89 -11.55
C HIS A 75 8.11 10.77 -12.45
N ALA A 76 7.24 11.78 -12.47
CA ALA A 76 6.07 11.82 -13.35
C ALA A 76 6.46 11.78 -14.82
N ALA A 77 7.53 12.50 -15.22
CA ALA A 77 8.04 12.49 -16.58
C ALA A 77 8.49 11.08 -17.00
N ASP A 78 9.23 10.37 -16.14
CA ASP A 78 9.64 8.98 -16.40
C ASP A 78 8.43 8.05 -16.52
N THR A 79 7.40 8.21 -15.68
CA THR A 79 6.15 7.44 -15.75
C THR A 79 5.41 7.68 -17.08
N ILE A 80 5.27 8.94 -17.50
CA ILE A 80 4.60 9.30 -18.75
C ILE A 80 5.36 8.75 -19.95
N ALA A 81 6.69 8.89 -19.96
CA ALA A 81 7.55 8.37 -21.03
C ALA A 81 7.46 6.84 -21.14
N ALA A 82 7.51 6.13 -20.01
CA ALA A 82 7.37 4.67 -19.97
C ALA A 82 5.97 4.20 -20.39
N GLY A 83 4.95 5.04 -20.19
CA GLY A 83 3.55 4.76 -20.49
C GLY A 83 3.16 4.70 -21.96
N ALA A 84 4.08 4.98 -22.88
CA ALA A 84 3.88 4.91 -24.33
C ALA A 84 2.62 5.67 -24.84
N GLY A 85 2.30 6.80 -24.21
CA GLY A 85 1.15 7.65 -24.57
C GLY A 85 -0.19 7.26 -23.94
N LEU A 86 -0.23 6.24 -23.08
CA LEU A 86 -1.45 5.78 -22.40
C LEU A 86 -1.64 6.33 -20.98
N VAL A 87 -0.61 6.98 -20.44
CA VAL A 87 -0.64 7.53 -19.08
C VAL A 87 -1.39 8.85 -19.06
N ASP A 88 -2.33 8.98 -18.12
CA ASP A 88 -2.91 10.27 -17.77
C ASP A 88 -1.86 11.11 -17.01
N PRO A 89 -1.39 12.23 -17.59
CA PRO A 89 -0.33 13.04 -16.99
C PRO A 89 -0.75 13.71 -15.67
N ILE A 90 -2.04 13.99 -15.48
CA ILE A 90 -2.54 14.58 -14.24
C ILE A 90 -2.43 13.56 -13.10
N ILE A 91 -2.81 12.31 -13.36
CA ILE A 91 -2.72 11.22 -12.38
C ILE A 91 -1.26 10.86 -12.09
N ALA A 92 -0.40 10.77 -13.12
CA ALA A 92 1.03 10.50 -12.92
C ALA A 92 1.70 11.54 -12.02
N ARG A 93 1.40 12.82 -12.24
CA ARG A 93 1.89 13.92 -11.42
C ARG A 93 1.39 13.83 -9.98
N LEU A 94 0.09 13.62 -9.78
CA LEU A 94 -0.51 13.48 -8.45
C LEU A 94 0.15 12.34 -7.64
N ILE A 95 0.30 11.17 -8.26
CA ILE A 95 0.93 10.01 -7.60
C ILE A 95 2.40 10.30 -7.27
N ALA A 96 3.14 10.92 -8.19
CA ALA A 96 4.55 11.26 -7.99
C ALA A 96 4.75 12.30 -6.87
N GLU A 97 3.88 13.30 -6.77
CA GLU A 97 3.88 14.34 -5.73
C GLU A 97 3.59 13.74 -4.34
N GLU A 98 2.62 12.83 -4.24
CA GLU A 98 2.21 12.22 -2.96
C GLU A 98 3.17 11.10 -2.49
N GLY A 99 3.87 10.45 -3.43
CA GLY A 99 4.72 9.28 -3.17
C GLY A 99 5.71 9.44 -2.00
N PRO A 100 6.51 10.52 -1.93
CA PRO A 100 7.47 10.73 -0.84
C PRO A 100 6.81 10.80 0.55
N ALA A 101 5.59 11.33 0.64
CA ALA A 101 4.84 11.36 1.90
C ALA A 101 4.34 9.95 2.27
N ARG A 102 3.86 9.17 1.30
CA ARG A 102 3.43 7.77 1.54
C ARG A 102 4.56 6.87 2.02
N VAL A 103 5.78 7.05 1.51
CA VAL A 103 6.96 6.32 2.04
C VAL A 103 7.24 6.70 3.49
N ARG A 104 7.11 7.99 3.84
CA ARG A 104 7.27 8.45 5.23
C ARG A 104 6.19 7.88 6.16
N ASP A 105 4.95 7.77 5.69
CA ASP A 105 3.87 7.13 6.44
C ASP A 105 4.22 5.66 6.74
N LEU A 106 4.73 4.92 5.74
CA LEU A 106 5.17 3.54 5.93
C LEU A 106 6.36 3.41 6.89
N ILE A 107 7.31 4.34 6.85
CA ILE A 107 8.41 4.40 7.83
C ILE A 107 7.86 4.61 9.24
N ALA A 108 6.88 5.50 9.41
CA ALA A 108 6.25 5.77 10.71
C ALA A 108 5.45 4.56 11.24
N LEU A 109 4.93 3.71 10.35
CA LEU A 109 4.32 2.42 10.69
C LEU A 109 5.33 1.31 10.99
N GLY A 110 6.64 1.59 10.89
CA GLY A 110 7.71 0.65 11.23
C GLY A 110 8.23 -0.18 10.08
N VAL A 111 7.94 0.17 8.81
CA VAL A 111 8.54 -0.51 7.66
C VAL A 111 10.06 -0.26 7.64
N PRO A 112 10.89 -1.31 7.67
CA PRO A 112 12.33 -1.19 7.81
C PRO A 112 13.03 -1.00 6.46
N PHE A 113 12.72 0.10 5.75
CA PHE A 113 13.41 0.43 4.50
C PHE A 113 14.94 0.53 4.71
N ASP A 114 15.69 -0.03 3.75
CA ASP A 114 17.15 -0.08 3.78
C ASP A 114 17.75 1.32 3.89
N ARG A 115 18.84 1.43 4.67
CA ARG A 115 19.54 2.69 4.93
C ARG A 115 20.99 2.61 4.48
N THR A 116 21.52 3.74 4.02
CA THR A 116 22.95 3.94 3.80
C THR A 116 23.69 4.13 5.15
N PRO A 117 25.03 4.02 5.20
CA PRO A 117 25.79 4.18 6.45
C PRO A 117 25.61 5.53 7.15
N ASP A 118 25.27 6.59 6.41
CA ASP A 118 24.95 7.93 6.91
C ASP A 118 23.46 8.11 7.29
N GLY A 119 22.64 7.06 7.18
CA GLY A 119 21.25 7.03 7.65
C GLY A 119 20.20 7.49 6.63
N ALA A 120 20.61 7.89 5.42
CA ALA A 120 19.68 8.15 4.32
C ALA A 120 19.02 6.85 3.83
N LEU A 121 17.94 6.96 3.06
CA LEU A 121 17.33 5.78 2.41
C LEU A 121 18.26 5.26 1.32
N ALA A 122 18.49 3.94 1.28
CA ALA A 122 19.19 3.29 0.20
C ALA A 122 18.22 3.08 -0.97
N LEU A 123 18.44 3.79 -2.08
CA LEU A 123 17.53 3.81 -3.25
C LEU A 123 18.16 3.08 -4.44
N SER A 124 17.37 2.30 -5.20
CA SER A 124 17.80 1.71 -6.49
C SER A 124 17.38 2.55 -7.67
N LEU A 125 18.18 2.47 -8.72
CA LEU A 125 17.80 2.84 -10.07
C LEU A 125 17.23 1.59 -10.76
N GLU A 126 16.01 1.69 -11.30
CA GLU A 126 15.34 0.57 -11.97
C GLU A 126 14.72 1.00 -13.29
N ALA A 127 14.81 0.12 -14.29
CA ALA A 127 14.16 0.20 -15.60
C ALA A 127 14.18 1.61 -16.23
N ALA A 128 13.01 2.25 -16.34
CA ALA A 128 12.79 3.50 -17.04
C ALA A 128 13.04 4.75 -16.18
N HIS A 129 13.51 4.60 -14.93
CA HIS A 129 13.79 5.74 -14.08
C HIS A 129 15.09 6.46 -14.50
N SER A 130 15.04 7.79 -14.48
CA SER A 130 16.20 8.66 -14.70
C SER A 130 17.03 8.86 -13.43
N HIS A 131 16.46 8.62 -12.24
CA HIS A 131 17.11 8.79 -10.93
C HIS A 131 16.86 7.58 -10.01
N PRO A 132 17.79 7.25 -9.09
CA PRO A 132 17.56 6.22 -8.08
C PRO A 132 16.46 6.66 -7.11
N ARG A 133 15.34 5.93 -7.09
CA ARG A 133 14.15 6.33 -6.34
C ARG A 133 13.31 5.18 -5.78
N VAL A 134 13.76 3.95 -5.95
CA VAL A 134 13.05 2.77 -5.44
C VAL A 134 13.59 2.43 -4.06
N ALA A 135 12.75 2.63 -3.03
CA ALA A 135 13.06 2.27 -1.65
C ALA A 135 12.80 0.77 -1.43
N ARG A 136 13.82 0.07 -0.92
CA ARG A 136 13.82 -1.40 -0.78
C ARG A 136 13.89 -1.84 0.67
N VAL A 137 13.62 -3.12 0.91
CA VAL A 137 13.85 -3.78 2.20
C VAL A 137 14.61 -5.07 1.93
N ALA A 138 15.81 -5.19 2.51
CA ALA A 138 16.67 -6.36 2.42
C ALA A 138 16.80 -6.93 1.00
N GLY A 139 16.95 -6.05 0.00
CA GLY A 139 16.97 -6.43 -1.41
C GLY A 139 15.58 -6.57 -2.03
N ASP A 140 14.89 -7.69 -1.80
CA ASP A 140 13.67 -8.09 -2.52
C ASP A 140 12.47 -8.40 -1.61
N LEU A 141 12.50 -7.95 -0.36
CA LEU A 141 11.48 -8.24 0.65
C LEU A 141 10.51 -7.08 0.93
N ALA A 142 10.51 -6.06 0.07
CA ALA A 142 9.75 -4.83 0.30
C ALA A 142 8.25 -5.07 0.51
N GLY A 143 7.61 -5.85 -0.37
CA GLY A 143 6.18 -6.15 -0.29
C GLY A 143 5.80 -6.86 1.01
N LYS A 144 6.57 -7.89 1.37
CA LYS A 144 6.36 -8.63 2.63
C LYS A 144 6.51 -7.71 3.84
N ALA A 145 7.58 -6.93 3.92
CA ALA A 145 7.85 -6.06 5.06
C ALA A 145 6.79 -4.94 5.20
N ILE A 146 6.33 -4.36 4.09
CA ILE A 146 5.23 -3.39 4.09
C ILE A 146 3.94 -4.03 4.58
N MET A 147 3.59 -5.20 4.06
CA MET A 147 2.37 -5.90 4.47
C MET A 147 2.42 -6.30 5.95
N ASP A 148 3.55 -6.81 6.46
CA ASP A 148 3.70 -7.17 7.87
C ASP A 148 3.45 -5.96 8.79
N ALA A 149 4.01 -4.79 8.46
CA ALA A 149 3.80 -3.56 9.23
C ALA A 149 2.33 -3.08 9.17
N LEU A 150 1.71 -3.12 7.99
CA LEU A 150 0.31 -2.75 7.83
C LEU A 150 -0.62 -3.68 8.61
N VAL A 151 -0.39 -5.00 8.54
CA VAL A 151 -1.17 -6.01 9.27
C VAL A 151 -1.07 -5.80 10.78
N ALA A 152 0.13 -5.57 11.30
CA ALA A 152 0.33 -5.25 12.71
C ALA A 152 -0.41 -3.97 13.13
N ALA A 153 -0.36 -2.93 12.30
CA ALA A 153 -1.02 -1.66 12.56
C ALA A 153 -2.55 -1.79 12.57
N VAL A 154 -3.14 -2.50 11.59
CA VAL A 154 -4.61 -2.65 11.54
C VAL A 154 -5.16 -3.51 12.67
N HIS A 155 -4.42 -4.52 13.14
CA HIS A 155 -4.83 -5.30 14.31
C HIS A 155 -4.82 -4.49 15.60
N SER A 156 -4.03 -3.41 15.65
CA SER A 156 -3.93 -2.52 16.82
C SER A 156 -4.95 -1.38 16.79
N ALA A 157 -5.69 -1.20 15.69
CA ALA A 157 -6.58 -0.08 15.48
C ALA A 157 -8.04 -0.43 15.83
N SER A 158 -8.61 0.27 16.83
CA SER A 158 -9.97 -0.03 17.32
C SER A 158 -11.10 0.35 16.36
N HIS A 159 -10.85 1.21 15.37
CA HIS A 159 -11.84 1.64 14.38
C HIS A 159 -11.93 0.71 13.16
N ILE A 160 -11.09 -0.34 13.09
CA ILE A 160 -11.01 -1.25 11.96
C ILE A 160 -11.56 -2.62 12.37
N ARG A 161 -12.62 -3.06 11.69
CA ARG A 161 -13.13 -4.43 11.82
C ARG A 161 -12.64 -5.27 10.64
N ILE A 162 -11.87 -6.31 10.92
CA ILE A 162 -11.36 -7.24 9.89
C ILE A 162 -12.29 -8.47 9.82
N VAL A 163 -12.68 -8.87 8.61
CA VAL A 163 -13.43 -10.11 8.37
C VAL A 163 -12.70 -10.92 7.29
N GLU A 164 -12.15 -12.06 7.70
CA GLU A 164 -11.40 -12.98 6.83
C GLU A 164 -12.25 -14.17 6.39
N GLY A 165 -11.86 -14.83 5.29
CA GLY A 165 -12.56 -16.01 4.76
C GLY A 165 -13.86 -15.70 4.00
N VAL A 166 -14.10 -14.43 3.64
CA VAL A 166 -15.34 -13.98 2.97
C VAL A 166 -15.03 -13.43 1.58
N ARG A 167 -15.94 -13.68 0.64
CA ARG A 167 -15.92 -13.15 -0.74
C ARG A 167 -17.14 -12.25 -0.96
N ALA A 168 -16.98 -11.17 -1.72
CA ALA A 168 -18.05 -10.26 -2.13
C ALA A 168 -18.44 -10.49 -3.59
#